data_AF-A0A0H5QG62-F1
#
_entry.id   AF-A0A0H5QG62-F1
#
_cell.length_a   1.000
_cell.length_b   1.000
_cell.length_c   1.000
_cell.angle_alpha   90.00
_cell.angle_beta   90.00
_cell.angle_gamma   90.00
#
_symmetry.space_group_name_H-M   'P 1'
#
loop_
_entity.id
_entity.type
_entity.pdbx_description
1 polymer ?
#
loop_
_entity_poly.entity_id
_entity_poly.type
_entity_poly.pdbx_seq_one_letter_code
_entity_poly.pdbx_strand_id
1 'polypeptide(L)'
;SDLGHAAEVVPDDVIWQNICFEEFSTWCGKIKTNDEIPYTQRQLRRFLGDRQYQEGILVCNTIANRGDGFGILDFQDVERPIKQFMLTASRARRPPLSIERISFIMASLLFDQTAQSLPIFWDIRDGESSESSS
;
A
#
# COMPACT_ATOMS: atom_id res chain seq x y z
N SER A 1 -14.06 -32.80 29.21
CA SER A 1 -13.76 -31.47 28.64
C SER A 1 -12.78 -31.67 27.54
N ASP A 2 -13.20 -31.51 26.29
CA ASP A 2 -12.29 -31.58 25.15
C ASP A 2 -12.55 -30.32 24.32
N LEU A 3 -11.72 -29.30 24.57
CA LEU A 3 -11.73 -28.02 23.88
C LEU A 3 -10.97 -28.20 22.56
N GLY A 4 -11.66 -28.77 21.57
CA GLY A 4 -11.22 -28.73 20.19
C GLY A 4 -11.13 -27.27 19.75
N HIS A 5 -9.91 -26.75 19.67
CA HIS A 5 -9.62 -25.50 18.98
C HIS A 5 -10.01 -25.68 17.52
N ALA A 6 -11.19 -25.17 17.14
CA ALA A 6 -11.57 -25.04 15.75
C ALA A 6 -10.55 -24.10 15.10
N ALA A 7 -9.84 -24.59 14.08
CA ALA A 7 -8.99 -23.74 13.25
C ALA A 7 -9.89 -22.66 12.62
N GLU A 8 -9.63 -21.40 12.96
CA GLU A 8 -10.37 -20.26 12.44
C GLU A 8 -10.05 -20.14 10.94
N VAL A 9 -11.06 -20.35 10.09
CA VAL A 9 -10.93 -20.20 8.64
C VAL A 9 -10.80 -18.71 8.34
N VAL A 10 -9.61 -18.29 7.93
CA VAL A 10 -9.37 -16.90 7.48
C VAL A 10 -10.10 -16.68 6.16
N PRO A 11 -10.92 -15.63 6.01
CA PRO A 11 -11.61 -15.35 4.75
C PRO A 11 -10.65 -15.07 3.59
N ASP A 12 -10.99 -15.50 2.38
CA ASP A 12 -10.19 -15.27 1.16
C ASP A 12 -9.85 -13.79 0.92
N ASP A 13 -10.78 -12.88 1.25
CA ASP A 13 -10.58 -11.44 1.14
C ASP A 13 -9.46 -10.95 2.07
N VAL A 14 -9.34 -11.52 3.27
CA VAL A 14 -8.29 -11.17 4.23
C VAL A 14 -6.93 -11.65 3.74
N ILE A 15 -6.87 -12.88 3.21
CA ILE A 15 -5.64 -13.42 2.60
C ILE A 15 -5.21 -12.54 1.44
N TRP A 16 -6.13 -12.23 0.53
CA TRP A 16 -5.86 -11.38 -0.63
C TRP A 16 -5.38 -9.98 -0.22
N GLN A 17 -6.03 -9.37 0.77
CA GLN A 17 -5.63 -8.06 1.29
C GLN A 17 -4.23 -8.06 1.90
N ASN A 18 -3.85 -9.13 2.61
CA ASN A 18 -2.50 -9.26 3.18
C ASN A 18 -1.44 -9.34 2.08
N ILE A 19 -1.67 -10.19 1.06
CA ILE A 19 -0.75 -10.32 -0.08
C ILE A 19 -0.63 -8.98 -0.82
N CYS A 20 -1.74 -8.28 -1.07
CA CYS A 20 -1.71 -6.96 -1.69
C CYS A 20 -0.93 -5.94 -0.88
N PHE A 21 -1.00 -6.00 0.45
CA PHE A 21 -0.28 -5.08 1.33
C PHE A 21 1.23 -5.34 1.34
N GLU A 22 1.64 -6.62 1.39
CA GLU A 22 3.06 -7.01 1.27
C GLU A 22 3.65 -6.55 -0.08
N GLU A 23 2.92 -6.77 -1.17
CA GLU A 23 3.31 -6.31 -2.51
C GLU A 23 3.36 -4.76 -2.57
N PHE A 24 2.42 -4.07 -1.94
CA PHE A 24 2.40 -2.61 -1.86
C PHE A 24 3.62 -2.06 -1.10
N SER A 25 3.99 -2.66 0.03
CA SER A 25 5.18 -2.28 0.79
C SER A 25 6.45 -2.49 -0.05
N THR A 26 6.51 -3.58 -0.81
CA THR A 26 7.61 -3.85 -1.76
C THR A 26 7.71 -2.76 -2.83
N TRP A 27 6.57 -2.32 -3.41
CA TRP A 27 6.57 -1.22 -4.38
C TRP A 27 6.95 0.13 -3.76
N CYS A 28 6.57 0.40 -2.51
CA CYS A 28 7.05 1.60 -1.82
C CYS A 28 8.57 1.59 -1.70
N GLY A 29 9.17 0.45 -1.34
CA GLY A 29 10.62 0.28 -1.31
C GLY A 29 11.29 0.55 -2.66
N LYS A 30 10.77 -0.02 -3.75
CA LYS A 30 11.32 0.21 -5.11
C LYS A 30 11.21 1.67 -5.58
N ILE A 31 10.11 2.35 -5.25
CA ILE A 31 9.94 3.77 -5.57
C ILE A 31 10.95 4.60 -4.74
N LYS A 32 11.09 4.27 -3.45
CA LYS A 32 12.02 4.92 -2.52
C LYS A 32 13.49 4.82 -2.99
N THR A 33 13.90 3.67 -3.52
CA THR A 33 15.25 3.46 -4.06
C THR A 33 15.44 3.96 -5.49
N ASN A 34 14.39 4.51 -6.12
CA ASN A 34 14.35 4.85 -7.55
C ASN A 34 14.57 3.65 -8.50
N ASP A 35 14.36 2.43 -8.01
CA ASP A 35 14.36 1.22 -8.85
C ASP A 35 13.12 1.16 -9.73
N GLU A 36 12.05 1.86 -9.36
CA GLU A 36 10.90 2.03 -10.25
C GLU A 36 10.30 3.44 -10.24
N ILE A 37 9.83 3.87 -11.43
CA ILE A 37 9.24 5.20 -11.63
C ILE A 37 7.73 5.13 -11.30
N PRO A 38 7.23 5.88 -10.30
CA PRO A 38 5.82 5.87 -9.95
C PRO A 38 4.94 6.40 -11.09
N TYR A 39 3.70 5.92 -11.14
CA TYR A 39 2.73 6.45 -12.11
C TYR A 39 2.45 7.93 -11.90
N THR A 40 2.39 8.66 -13.01
CA THR A 40 1.94 10.06 -13.01
C THR A 40 0.48 10.17 -12.58
N GLN A 41 0.10 11.35 -12.08
CA GLN A 41 -1.29 11.68 -11.73
C GLN A 41 -2.30 11.31 -12.84
N ARG A 42 -1.95 11.57 -14.10
CA ARG A 42 -2.78 11.25 -15.27
C ARG A 42 -2.97 9.74 -15.44
N GLN A 43 -1.91 8.95 -15.25
CA GLN A 43 -2.00 7.49 -15.30
C GLN A 43 -2.83 6.94 -14.14
N LEU A 44 -2.63 7.46 -12.92
CA LEU A 44 -3.41 7.07 -11.74
C LEU A 44 -4.90 7.31 -11.94
N ARG A 45 -5.30 8.50 -12.39
CA ARG A 45 -6.70 8.80 -12.75
C ARG A 45 -7.24 7.87 -13.82
N ARG A 46 -6.44 7.56 -14.86
CA ARG A 46 -6.84 6.62 -15.92
C ARG A 46 -7.07 5.21 -15.36
N PHE A 47 -6.19 4.72 -14.47
CA PHE A 47 -6.26 3.36 -13.94
C PHE A 47 -7.28 3.19 -12.82
N LEU A 48 -7.56 4.21 -12.03
CA LEU A 48 -8.54 4.16 -10.95
C LEU A 48 -9.93 4.66 -11.38
N GLY A 49 -9.98 5.66 -12.25
CA GLY A 49 -11.20 6.45 -12.48
C GLY A 49 -11.32 7.54 -11.43
N ASP A 50 -12.09 8.59 -11.72
CA ASP A 50 -12.08 9.79 -10.87
C ASP A 50 -12.54 9.52 -9.44
N ARG A 51 -13.57 8.68 -9.25
CA ARG A 51 -14.07 8.35 -7.91
C ARG A 51 -13.02 7.63 -7.07
N GLN A 52 -12.47 6.52 -7.55
CA GLN A 52 -11.46 5.76 -6.81
C GLN A 52 -10.16 6.56 -6.64
N TYR A 53 -9.82 7.43 -7.61
CA TYR A 53 -8.66 8.31 -7.46
C TYR A 53 -8.85 9.30 -6.29
N GLN A 54 -10.03 9.92 -6.16
CA GLN A 54 -10.33 10.80 -5.01
C GLN A 54 -10.38 10.04 -3.69
N GLU A 55 -11.00 8.86 -3.66
CA GLU A 55 -11.01 8.00 -2.45
C GLU A 55 -9.59 7.63 -2.02
N GLY A 56 -8.71 7.31 -2.98
CA GLY A 56 -7.31 6.99 -2.70
C GLY A 56 -6.51 8.19 -2.16
N ILE A 57 -6.76 9.41 -2.65
CA ILE A 57 -6.17 10.64 -2.08
C ILE A 57 -6.56 10.78 -0.60
N LEU A 58 -7.82 10.52 -0.24
CA LEU A 58 -8.27 10.60 1.16
C LEU A 58 -7.54 9.59 2.07
N VAL A 59 -7.30 8.38 1.56
CA VAL A 59 -6.47 7.39 2.25
C VAL A 59 -5.05 7.91 2.45
N CYS A 60 -4.42 8.46 1.41
CA CYS A 60 -3.07 9.03 1.51
C CYS A 60 -2.97 10.18 2.50
N ASN A 61 -3.96 11.08 2.51
CA ASN A 61 -4.02 12.19 3.47
C ASN A 61 -4.16 11.70 4.91
N THR A 62 -4.91 10.61 5.13
CA THR A 62 -5.04 10.00 6.47
C THR A 62 -3.69 9.50 6.97
N ILE A 63 -2.87 8.94 6.07
CA ILE A 63 -1.52 8.45 6.38
C ILE A 63 -0.59 9.63 6.66
N ALA A 64 -0.58 10.66 5.81
CA ALA A 64 0.25 11.85 5.98
C ALA A 64 0.01 12.55 7.33
N ASN A 65 -1.21 12.48 7.87
CA ASN A 65 -1.56 13.08 9.16
C ASN A 65 -1.05 12.29 10.38
N ARG A 66 -0.38 11.14 10.21
CA ARG A 66 0.08 10.29 11.33
C ARG A 66 1.46 10.62 11.87
N GLY A 67 2.25 11.42 11.17
CA GLY A 67 3.59 11.79 11.61
C GLY A 67 4.54 11.96 10.44
N ASP A 68 5.83 11.97 10.71
CA ASP A 68 6.89 12.25 9.75
C ASP A 68 7.43 11.02 9.00
N GLY A 69 7.19 9.79 9.47
CA GLY A 69 7.27 8.60 8.61
C GLY A 69 8.02 7.36 9.11
N PHE A 70 8.46 7.26 10.37
CA PHE A 70 9.10 6.01 10.84
C PHE A 70 8.06 4.92 11.16
N GLY A 71 8.20 3.74 10.55
CA GLY A 71 7.32 2.58 10.80
C GLY A 71 5.85 2.83 10.46
N ILE A 72 5.55 3.79 9.56
CA ILE A 72 4.17 4.25 9.35
C ILE A 72 3.23 3.16 8.84
N LEU A 73 3.76 2.17 8.13
CA LEU A 73 3.01 1.03 7.60
C LEU A 73 2.74 -0.06 8.66
N ASP A 74 3.42 -0.01 9.81
CA ASP A 74 3.24 -0.99 10.90
C ASP A 74 2.01 -0.67 11.77
N PHE A 75 1.42 0.52 11.59
CA PHE A 75 0.22 0.90 12.31
C PHE A 75 -1.04 0.31 11.67
N GLN A 76 -1.78 -0.49 12.44
CA GLN A 76 -3.01 -1.14 11.96
C GLN A 76 -4.05 -0.17 11.40
N ASP A 77 -4.09 1.06 11.91
CA ASP A 77 -5.02 2.11 11.46
C ASP A 77 -4.56 2.85 10.19
N VAL A 78 -3.33 2.59 9.73
CA VAL A 78 -2.83 2.91 8.38
C VAL A 78 -3.05 1.73 7.44
N GLU A 79 -2.70 0.53 7.88
CA GLU A 79 -2.78 -0.71 7.11
C GLU A 79 -4.21 -1.03 6.65
N ARG A 80 -5.20 -0.95 7.54
CA ARG A 80 -6.59 -1.31 7.22
C ARG A 80 -7.20 -0.44 6.11
N PRO A 81 -7.12 0.91 6.15
CA PRO A 81 -7.58 1.75 5.04
C PRO A 81 -6.93 1.41 3.70
N ILE A 82 -5.62 1.15 3.68
CA ILE A 82 -4.88 0.79 2.46
C ILE A 82 -5.41 -0.53 1.89
N LYS A 83 -5.53 -1.57 2.72
CA LYS A 83 -6.09 -2.88 2.34
C LYS A 83 -7.51 -2.77 1.81
N GLN A 84 -8.37 -2.02 2.48
CA GLN A 84 -9.76 -1.83 2.08
C GLN A 84 -9.86 -1.07 0.75
N PHE A 85 -9.02 -0.06 0.55
CA PHE A 85 -8.95 0.68 -0.70
C PHE A 85 -8.54 -0.21 -1.87
N MET A 86 -7.45 -0.96 -1.75
CA MET A 86 -6.96 -1.83 -2.83
C MET A 86 -8.00 -2.88 -3.23
N LEU A 87 -8.68 -3.50 -2.25
CA LEU A 87 -9.76 -4.45 -2.53
C LEU A 87 -10.91 -3.80 -3.32
N THR A 88 -11.35 -2.63 -2.87
CA THR A 88 -12.47 -1.90 -3.48
C THR A 88 -12.11 -1.42 -4.89
N ALA A 89 -10.93 -0.83 -5.05
CA ALA A 89 -10.44 -0.29 -6.31
C ALA A 89 -10.16 -1.39 -7.34
N SER A 90 -9.63 -2.55 -6.91
CA SER A 90 -9.46 -3.70 -7.80
C SER A 90 -10.83 -4.19 -8.33
N ARG A 91 -11.82 -4.38 -7.45
CA ARG A 91 -13.16 -4.86 -7.80
C ARG A 91 -14.00 -3.85 -8.60
N ALA A 92 -13.70 -2.56 -8.51
CA ALA A 92 -14.37 -1.52 -9.28
C ALA A 92 -14.07 -1.60 -10.79
N ARG A 93 -13.05 -2.37 -11.20
CA ARG A 93 -12.69 -2.58 -12.60
C ARG A 93 -13.26 -3.89 -13.16
N ARG A 94 -13.50 -3.89 -14.48
CA ARG A 94 -13.89 -5.08 -15.24
C ARG A 94 -12.96 -5.21 -16.46
N PRO A 95 -12.05 -6.20 -16.48
CA PRO A 95 -11.77 -7.16 -15.41
C PRO A 95 -11.15 -6.50 -14.15
N PRO A 96 -11.19 -7.17 -12.98
CA PRO A 96 -10.50 -6.69 -11.78
C PRO A 96 -9.00 -6.51 -12.00
N LEU A 97 -8.37 -5.61 -11.23
CA LEU A 97 -6.93 -5.40 -11.28
C LEU A 97 -6.19 -6.53 -10.57
N SER A 98 -5.05 -6.96 -11.13
CA SER A 98 -4.15 -7.90 -10.47
C SER A 98 -3.55 -7.29 -9.19
N ILE A 99 -3.10 -8.16 -8.29
CA ILE A 99 -2.41 -7.80 -7.04
C ILE A 99 -1.26 -6.82 -7.32
N GLU A 100 -0.30 -7.24 -8.15
CA GLU A 100 0.85 -6.42 -8.56
C GLU A 100 0.42 -5.03 -9.03
N ARG A 101 -0.59 -4.96 -9.91
CA ARG A 101 -1.02 -3.70 -10.51
C ARG A 101 -1.70 -2.78 -9.50
N ILE A 102 -2.59 -3.29 -8.65
CA ILE A 102 -3.27 -2.44 -7.67
C ILE A 102 -2.32 -1.98 -6.56
N SER A 103 -1.40 -2.85 -6.15
CA SER A 103 -0.36 -2.54 -5.18
C SER A 103 0.58 -1.45 -5.71
N PHE A 104 1.02 -1.53 -6.96
CA PHE A 104 1.86 -0.49 -7.57
C PHE A 104 1.10 0.84 -7.77
N ILE A 105 -0.18 0.78 -8.14
CA ILE A 105 -1.04 1.98 -8.22
C ILE A 105 -1.14 2.66 -6.85
N MET A 106 -1.36 1.89 -5.78
CA MET A 106 -1.48 2.44 -4.43
C MET A 106 -0.16 3.04 -3.95
N ALA A 107 0.98 2.37 -4.20
CA ALA A 107 2.30 2.89 -3.86
C ALA A 107 2.63 4.18 -4.62
N SER A 108 2.34 4.21 -5.92
CA SER A 108 2.51 5.42 -6.76
C SER A 108 1.63 6.57 -6.27
N LEU A 109 0.38 6.28 -5.88
CA LEU A 109 -0.53 7.28 -5.34
C LEU A 109 -0.05 7.82 -3.99
N LEU A 110 0.43 6.94 -3.11
CA LEU A 110 0.98 7.36 -1.83
C LEU A 110 2.20 8.26 -2.02
N PHE A 111 3.10 7.91 -2.94
CA PHE A 111 4.27 8.74 -3.26
C PHE A 111 3.87 10.12 -3.78
N ASP A 112 3.02 10.17 -4.81
CA ASP A 112 2.52 11.41 -5.42
C ASP A 112 1.89 12.36 -4.38
N GLN A 113 1.19 11.81 -3.39
CA GLN A 113 0.49 12.61 -2.37
C GLN A 113 1.34 12.93 -1.14
N THR A 114 2.37 12.14 -0.82
CA THR A 114 3.03 12.22 0.49
C THR A 114 4.55 12.40 0.44
N ALA A 115 5.18 12.41 -0.73
CA ALA A 115 6.64 12.57 -0.86
C ALA A 115 7.19 13.77 -0.08
N GLN A 116 6.46 14.89 -0.07
CA GLN A 116 6.88 16.11 0.65
C GLN A 116 6.49 16.11 2.14
N SER A 117 5.40 15.44 2.52
CA SER A 117 4.87 15.46 3.88
C SER A 117 5.38 14.32 4.76
N LEU A 118 5.86 13.23 4.15
CA LEU A 118 6.45 12.07 4.82
C LEU A 118 7.91 11.88 4.38
N PRO A 119 8.78 12.90 4.54
CA PRO A 119 10.14 12.81 4.04
C PRO A 119 10.90 11.65 4.68
N ILE A 120 10.69 11.32 5.96
CA ILE A 120 11.41 10.21 6.61
C ILE A 120 11.02 8.85 6.03
N PHE A 121 9.76 8.68 5.65
CA PHE A 121 9.30 7.43 5.04
C PHE A 121 9.93 7.22 3.66
N TRP A 122 10.00 8.29 2.86
CA TRP A 122 10.51 8.28 1.49
C TRP A 122 12.02 8.50 1.36
N ASP A 123 12.71 8.86 2.45
CA ASP A 123 14.15 9.05 2.46
C ASP A 123 14.88 7.74 2.68
N ILE A 124 15.93 7.50 1.89
CA ILE A 124 16.77 6.31 1.99
C ILE A 124 17.56 6.41 3.30
N ARG A 125 17.14 5.66 4.32
CA ARG A 125 17.94 5.56 5.54
C ARG A 125 19.05 4.54 5.31
N ASP A 126 20.28 4.98 5.47
CA ASP A 126 21.48 4.13 5.56
C ASP A 126 21.26 3.07 6.66
N GLY A 127 20.85 1.87 6.26
CA GLY A 127 20.45 0.80 7.16
C GLY A 127 19.48 -0.21 6.55
N GLU A 128 18.76 0.16 5.49
CA GLU A 128 17.93 -0.77 4.70
C GLU A 128 18.71 -1.43 3.55
N SER A 129 19.97 -1.01 3.34
CA SER A 129 20.90 -1.66 2.41
C SER A 129 21.61 -2.82 3.11
N SER A 130 21.13 -4.04 2.84
CA SER A 130 21.84 -5.31 3.01
C SER A 130 22.63 -5.48 4.32
N GLU A 131 21.97 -6.03 5.35
CA GLU A 131 22.67 -6.95 6.25
C GLU A 131 23.03 -8.23 5.46
N SER A 132 24.07 -8.14 4.63
CA SER A 132 24.83 -9.33 4.24
C SER A 132 25.69 -9.73 5.43
N SER A 133 25.09 -10.53 6.31
CA SER A 133 25.81 -11.18 7.39
C SER A 133 26.36 -12.52 6.91
N SER A 134 27.68 -12.65 7.01
CA SER A 134 28.54 -13.86 6.98
C SER A 134 28.99 -14.40 5.62
#